data_AF-X1UG73-F1
#
_entry.id   AF-X1UG73-F1
#
_cell.length_a   1.000
_cell.length_b   1.000
_cell.length_c   1.000
_cell.angle_alpha   90.00
_cell.angle_beta   90.00
_cell.angle_gamma   90.00
#
_symmetry.space_group_name_H-M   'P 1'
#
loop_
_entity.id
_entity.type
_entity.pdbx_description
1 polymer ?
#
loop_
_entity_poly.entity_id
_entity_poly.type
_entity_poly.pdbx_seq_one_letter_code
_entity_poly.pdbx_strand_id
1 'polypeptide(L)'
;GEVVGIQVGGLIGVSSVGAICTNSFWDTETSGTPISEGGTGLTTAQMKAIATFIAAGWDFDDIWAICSGVNSDYPCLLGVTPSCILAPIVPHVINKSYALAREEL
;
A
#
# COMPACT_ATOMS: atom_id res chain seq x y z
N GLY A 1 16.06 3.24 0.58
CA GLY A 1 17.40 3.37 1.18
C GLY A 1 17.73 2.03 1.79
N GLU A 2 18.90 1.49 1.48
CA GLU A 2 19.30 0.16 1.96
C GLU A 2 19.58 0.18 3.46
N VAL A 3 19.09 -0.84 4.17
CA VAL A 3 19.32 -0.98 5.61
C VAL A 3 20.58 -1.82 5.81
N VAL A 4 21.56 -1.29 6.55
CA VAL A 4 22.82 -1.99 6.87
C VAL A 4 23.01 -2.10 8.38
N GLY A 5 23.28 -3.31 8.89
CA GLY A 5 23.34 -3.62 10.31
C GLY A 5 23.49 -5.12 10.60
N ILE A 6 23.53 -5.49 11.89
CA ILE A 6 23.82 -6.86 12.36
C ILE A 6 22.53 -7.72 12.43
N GLN A 7 21.36 -7.08 12.47
CA GLN A 7 20.04 -7.71 12.56
C GLN A 7 19.08 -6.93 11.65
N VAL A 8 19.29 -7.07 10.35
CA VAL A 8 18.55 -6.31 9.34
C VAL A 8 17.41 -7.15 8.79
N GLY A 9 16.24 -6.53 8.77
CA GLY A 9 15.11 -7.02 8.01
C GLY A 9 14.42 -5.84 7.33
N GLY A 10 13.75 -6.13 6.22
CA GLY A 10 13.09 -5.10 5.42
C GLY A 10 11.97 -4.35 6.14
N LEU A 11 11.29 -5.01 7.09
CA LEU A 11 10.34 -4.40 8.01
C LEU A 11 10.76 -4.59 9.47
N ILE A 12 11.08 -5.83 9.84
CA ILE A 12 11.43 -6.23 11.21
C ILE A 12 12.82 -6.87 11.19
N GLY A 13 13.76 -6.27 11.94
CA GLY A 13 15.12 -6.79 12.06
C GLY A 13 15.31 -7.90 13.10
N VAL A 14 14.54 -7.85 14.20
CA VAL A 14 14.49 -8.91 15.22
C VAL A 14 13.06 -9.02 15.73
N SER A 15 12.58 -10.25 15.90
CA SER A 15 11.30 -10.53 16.56
C SER A 15 11.50 -11.39 17.80
N SER A 16 10.60 -11.28 18.78
CA SER A 16 10.54 -12.22 19.90
C SER A 16 9.79 -13.48 19.50
N VAL A 17 10.05 -14.59 20.20
CA VAL A 17 9.31 -15.84 19.99
C VAL A 17 7.82 -15.61 20.19
N GLY A 18 7.01 -15.93 19.18
CA GLY A 18 5.55 -15.75 19.21
C GLY A 18 5.07 -14.35 18.78
N ALA A 19 5.95 -13.48 18.29
CA ALA A 19 5.55 -12.23 17.68
C ALA A 19 4.66 -12.48 16.45
N ILE A 20 3.57 -11.71 16.32
CA ILE A 20 2.63 -11.79 15.21
C ILE A 20 2.76 -10.52 14.37
N CYS A 21 3.02 -10.70 13.08
CA CYS A 21 3.06 -9.61 12.10
C CYS A 21 2.09 -9.95 10.96
N THR A 22 0.99 -9.22 10.88
CA THR A 22 -0.09 -9.44 9.91
C THR A 22 -0.36 -8.17 9.11
N ASN A 23 -0.77 -8.32 7.86
CA ASN A 23 -1.17 -7.21 6.97
C ASN A 23 -0.12 -6.08 6.89
N SER A 24 1.14 -6.47 7.02
CA SER A 24 2.30 -5.57 7.07
C SER A 24 3.27 -5.95 5.97
N PHE A 25 3.76 -4.95 5.26
CA PHE A 25 4.47 -5.14 4.00
C PHE A 25 5.73 -4.28 3.96
N TRP A 26 6.66 -4.66 3.10
CA TRP A 26 7.83 -3.86 2.79
C TRP A 26 8.28 -4.07 1.35
N ASP A 27 8.97 -3.08 0.82
CA ASP A 27 9.45 -3.07 -0.56
C ASP A 27 10.85 -3.69 -0.66
N THR A 28 10.94 -4.89 -1.22
CA THR A 28 12.20 -5.65 -1.33
C THR A 28 13.18 -5.06 -2.32
N GLU A 29 12.69 -4.36 -3.34
CA GLU A 29 13.51 -3.79 -4.40
C GLU A 29 14.10 -2.44 -3.97
N THR A 30 13.28 -1.57 -3.37
CA THR A 30 13.69 -0.22 -2.93
C THR A 30 14.55 -0.26 -1.67
N SER A 31 14.37 -1.26 -0.81
CA SER A 31 15.20 -1.47 0.38
C SER A 31 16.45 -2.31 0.12
N GLY A 32 16.54 -3.00 -1.03
CA GLY A 32 17.64 -3.91 -1.35
C GLY A 32 17.77 -5.11 -0.42
N THR A 33 16.83 -5.29 0.51
CA THR A 33 16.84 -6.40 1.45
C THR A 33 15.92 -7.49 0.88
N PRO A 34 16.24 -8.79 0.99
CA PRO A 34 15.31 -9.87 0.59
C PRO A 34 14.61 -10.54 1.77
N ILE A 35 15.06 -10.29 3.01
CA ILE A 35 14.58 -10.95 4.23
C ILE A 35 13.98 -9.97 5.23
N SER A 36 13.07 -10.46 6.05
CA SER A 36 12.50 -9.73 7.19
C SER A 36 11.99 -10.77 8.19
N GLU A 37 12.13 -10.51 9.49
CA GLU A 37 11.65 -11.40 10.56
C GLU A 37 10.12 -11.46 10.65
N GLY A 38 9.43 -10.53 9.98
CA GLY A 38 7.99 -10.57 9.81
C GLY A 38 7.52 -9.65 8.70
N GLY A 39 6.22 -9.75 8.41
CA GLY A 39 5.58 -9.09 7.29
C GLY A 39 5.83 -9.82 5.97
N THR A 40 5.24 -9.30 4.90
CA THR A 40 5.37 -9.87 3.56
C THR A 40 6.20 -8.94 2.68
N GLY A 41 7.29 -9.47 2.13
CA GLY A 41 8.10 -8.74 1.14
C GLY A 41 7.37 -8.67 -0.19
N LEU A 42 7.29 -7.47 -0.76
CA LEU A 42 6.61 -7.18 -2.01
C LEU A 42 7.55 -6.42 -2.95
N THR A 43 7.32 -6.55 -4.26
CA THR A 43 8.02 -5.73 -5.25
C THR A 43 7.54 -4.28 -5.19
N THR A 44 8.29 -3.35 -5.79
CA THR A 44 7.90 -1.94 -5.91
C THR A 44 6.53 -1.79 -6.56
N ALA A 45 6.28 -2.56 -7.62
CA ALA A 45 5.01 -2.54 -8.33
C ALA A 45 3.84 -2.99 -7.44
N GLN A 46 4.04 -4.03 -6.62
CA GLN A 46 3.03 -4.52 -5.69
C GLN A 46 2.79 -3.54 -4.53
N MET A 47 3.85 -2.90 -4.02
CA MET A 47 3.77 -1.88 -2.97
C MET A 47 3.10 -0.58 -3.41
N LYS A 48 3.00 -0.34 -4.72
CA LYS A 48 2.28 0.80 -5.31
C LYS A 48 0.87 0.41 -5.80
N ALA A 49 0.49 -0.87 -5.73
CA ALA A 49 -0.81 -1.33 -6.16
C ALA A 49 -1.84 -1.25 -5.02
N ILE A 50 -2.89 -0.44 -5.20
CA ILE A 50 -3.98 -0.28 -4.21
C ILE A 50 -4.62 -1.62 -3.81
N ALA A 51 -4.76 -2.54 -4.77
CA ALA A 51 -5.37 -3.84 -4.56
C ALA A 51 -4.64 -4.69 -3.50
N THR A 52 -3.31 -4.53 -3.38
CA THR A 52 -2.50 -5.20 -2.35
C THR A 52 -3.01 -4.89 -0.96
N PHE A 53 -3.27 -3.61 -0.68
CA PHE A 53 -3.62 -3.13 0.65
C PHE A 53 -5.11 -3.31 0.94
N ILE A 54 -5.99 -3.16 -0.06
CA ILE A 54 -7.41 -3.51 0.08
C ILE A 54 -7.57 -4.99 0.42
N ALA A 55 -6.84 -5.89 -0.26
CA ALA A 55 -6.87 -7.32 0.04
C ALA A 55 -6.34 -7.64 1.46
N ALA A 56 -5.49 -6.78 2.00
CA ALA A 56 -4.98 -6.84 3.38
C ALA A 56 -5.90 -6.15 4.40
N GLY A 57 -7.03 -5.59 3.97
CA GLY A 57 -8.02 -4.93 4.82
C GLY A 57 -7.68 -3.49 5.21
N TRP A 58 -6.80 -2.81 4.46
CA TRP A 58 -6.57 -1.37 4.67
C TRP A 58 -7.75 -0.57 4.12
N ASP A 59 -8.11 0.48 4.85
CA ASP A 59 -9.23 1.36 4.50
C ASP A 59 -8.78 2.45 3.51
N PHE A 60 -9.25 2.32 2.27
CA PHE A 60 -9.04 3.29 1.19
C PHE A 60 -10.27 4.16 0.92
N ASP A 61 -11.31 4.02 1.73
CA ASP A 61 -12.50 4.86 1.65
C ASP A 61 -12.27 6.15 2.45
N ASP A 62 -11.65 6.05 3.64
CA ASP A 62 -11.52 7.19 4.57
C ASP A 62 -10.10 7.46 5.10
N ILE A 63 -9.18 6.49 5.06
CA ILE A 63 -7.87 6.60 5.75
C ILE A 63 -6.70 6.76 4.77
N TRP A 64 -6.63 5.86 3.80
CA TRP A 64 -5.50 5.75 2.87
C TRP A 64 -5.89 6.15 1.45
N ALA A 65 -4.91 6.61 0.70
CA ALA A 65 -5.04 6.82 -0.74
C ALA A 65 -3.72 6.57 -1.46
N ILE A 66 -3.82 6.26 -2.76
CA ILE A 66 -2.68 6.26 -3.68
C ILE A 66 -2.97 7.32 -4.73
N CYS A 67 -2.15 8.37 -4.75
CA CYS A 67 -2.24 9.46 -5.71
C CYS A 67 -0.95 9.53 -6.52
N SER A 68 -1.08 9.62 -7.85
CA SER A 68 0.07 9.77 -8.75
C SER A 68 0.89 11.02 -8.38
N GLY A 69 2.19 10.86 -8.23
CA GLY A 69 3.13 11.91 -7.85
C GLY A 69 3.15 12.27 -6.35
N VAL A 70 2.30 11.66 -5.53
CA VAL A 70 2.29 11.86 -4.07
C VAL A 70 2.92 10.65 -3.39
N ASN A 71 3.76 10.88 -2.39
CA ASN A 71 4.50 9.83 -1.68
C ASN A 71 5.18 8.83 -2.64
N SER A 72 5.69 9.33 -3.78
CA SER A 72 6.30 8.50 -4.82
C SER A 72 5.39 7.36 -5.32
N ASP A 73 4.08 7.59 -5.38
CA ASP A 73 3.01 6.65 -5.76
C ASP A 73 2.77 5.50 -4.78
N TYR A 74 3.33 5.56 -3.57
CA TYR A 74 2.99 4.64 -2.48
C TYR A 74 1.74 5.13 -1.73
N PRO A 75 1.07 4.25 -0.96
CA PRO A 75 -0.02 4.66 -0.08
C PRO A 75 0.36 5.84 0.83
N CYS A 76 -0.56 6.76 1.01
CA CYS A 76 -0.39 7.92 1.87
C CYS A 76 -1.65 8.15 2.72
N LEU A 77 -1.47 8.81 3.87
CA LEU A 77 -2.56 9.13 4.80
C LEU A 77 -3.29 10.40 4.35
N LEU A 78 -4.60 10.31 4.13
CA LEU A 78 -5.42 11.43 3.65
C LEU A 78 -5.34 12.67 4.54
N GLY A 79 -5.29 12.49 5.86
CA GLY A 79 -5.17 13.59 6.83
C GLY A 79 -3.79 14.26 6.90
N VAL A 80 -2.77 13.70 6.23
CA VAL A 80 -1.38 14.18 6.29
C VAL A 80 -0.87 14.64 4.92
N THR A 81 -1.41 14.10 3.83
CA THR A 81 -1.02 14.46 2.47
C THR A 81 -2.12 15.28 1.76
N PRO A 82 -2.23 16.60 2.02
CA PRO A 82 -3.27 17.44 1.40
C PRO A 82 -3.16 17.52 -0.13
N SER A 83 -1.98 17.19 -0.69
CA SER A 83 -1.76 17.09 -2.14
C SER A 83 -2.34 15.81 -2.77
N CYS A 84 -2.71 14.81 -1.96
CA CYS A 84 -3.46 13.65 -2.44
C CYS A 84 -4.93 14.04 -2.49
N ILE A 85 -5.33 14.61 -3.62
CA ILE A 85 -6.73 14.93 -3.86
C ILE A 85 -7.40 13.62 -4.27
N LEU A 86 -8.10 12.98 -3.32
CA LEU A 86 -9.18 12.08 -3.72
C LEU A 86 -10.12 12.93 -4.59
N ALA A 87 -10.27 12.57 -5.87
CA ALA A 87 -11.44 13.04 -6.60
C ALA A 87 -12.65 12.80 -5.67
N PRO A 88 -13.54 13.80 -5.49
CA PRO A 88 -14.55 13.78 -4.45
C PRO A 88 -15.23 12.41 -4.48
N ILE A 89 -15.22 11.73 -3.32
CA ILE A 89 -15.92 10.48 -3.06
C ILE A 89 -17.21 10.44 -3.88
N VAL A 90 -17.16 9.79 -5.05
CA VAL A 90 -18.40 9.27 -5.63
C VAL A 90 -18.80 8.25 -4.59
N PRO A 91 -19.93 8.44 -3.87
CA PRO A 91 -20.40 7.41 -2.96
C PRO A 91 -20.43 6.16 -3.81
N HIS A 92 -19.65 5.15 -3.43
CA HIS A 92 -19.68 3.86 -4.08
C HIS A 92 -21.13 3.38 -3.96
N VAL A 93 -21.92 3.64 -4.99
CA VAL A 93 -23.31 3.20 -5.09
C VAL A 93 -23.21 1.69 -5.01
N ILE A 94 -23.58 1.18 -3.84
CA ILE A 94 -23.55 -0.23 -3.56
C ILE A 94 -24.49 -0.89 -4.57
N ASN A 95 -23.87 -1.72 -5.41
CA ASN A 95 -24.44 -2.77 -6.23
C ASN A 95 -25.19 -2.42 -7.53
N LYS A 96 -24.69 -3.14 -8.55
CA LYS A 96 -25.38 -3.72 -9.71
C LYS A 96 -25.65 -2.80 -10.91
N SER A 97 -24.92 -3.16 -11.97
CA SER A 97 -25.26 -3.05 -13.40
C SER A 97 -24.49 -1.95 -14.11
N TYR A 98 -23.50 -2.39 -14.88
CA TYR A 98 -23.12 -1.87 -16.19
C TYR A 98 -24.12 -0.82 -16.73
N ALA A 99 -23.89 0.45 -16.45
CA ALA A 99 -24.64 1.55 -17.02
C ALA A 99 -23.77 2.23 -18.07
N LEU A 100 -23.96 1.71 -19.28
CA LEU A 100 -23.95 2.43 -20.55
C LEU A 100 -22.57 2.75 -21.14
N ALA A 101 -22.27 1.93 -22.14
CA ALA A 101 -21.65 2.33 -23.40
C ALA A 101 -21.86 3.82 -23.72
N ARG A 102 -20.74 4.49 -24.01
CA ARG A 102 -20.61 5.58 -24.99
C ARG A 102 -19.18 5.39 -25.53
N GLU A 103 -18.98 4.80 -26.71
CA GLU A 103 -18.91 5.52 -28.00
C GLU A 103 -18.24 6.89 -27.83
N GLU A 104 -17.18 7.19 -28.56
CA GLU A 104 -17.30 7.49 -29.98
C GLU A 104 -15.99 7.33 -30.76
N LEU A 105 -16.17 7.01 -32.05
CA LEU A 105 -15.32 7.46 -33.16
C LEU A 105 -15.36 8.99 -33.28
#